data_AF-A0AB37TTD7-F1
#
_entry.id   AF-A0AB37TTD7-F1
#
_cell.length_a   1.000
_cell.length_b   1.000
_cell.length_c   1.000
_cell.angle_alpha   90.00
_cell.angle_beta   90.00
_cell.angle_gamma   90.00
#
_symmetry.space_group_name_H-M   'P 1'
#
loop_
_entity.id
_entity.type
_entity.pdbx_description
1 polymer ?
#
loop_
_entity_poly.entity_id
_entity_poly.type
_entity_poly.pdbx_seq_one_letter_code
_entity_poly.pdbx_strand_id
1 'polypeptide(L)'
;MLDVTYEATDDLTPGRLAEIEEDRGQIRVRLDRTKPLEDVIRQLNVEIERLMSSARWFQLWGDEIVSRDTPDRPLRIEYLLHDGIPVDMGVGVAEDKGTVRVYICPAMSPAEFATWMNPATKNFLAGGCWFQLYAGEIIDNSPEPNKV
;
A
#
# COMPACT_ATOMS: atom_id res chain seq x y z
N MET A 1 14.81 -3.99 3.04
CA MET A 1 14.27 -3.21 1.93
C MET A 1 12.75 -3.32 2.01
N LEU A 2 12.05 -2.19 1.87
CA LEU A 2 10.59 -2.19 1.79
C LEU A 2 10.14 -2.78 0.47
N ASP A 3 9.30 -3.80 0.55
CA ASP A 3 8.71 -4.44 -0.63
C ASP A 3 7.23 -4.68 -0.38
N VAL A 4 6.42 -4.34 -1.37
CA VAL A 4 4.97 -4.49 -1.29
C VAL A 4 4.53 -5.19 -2.56
N THR A 5 3.96 -6.37 -2.39
CA THR A 5 3.51 -7.22 -3.50
C THR A 5 2.00 -7.38 -3.44
N TYR A 6 1.37 -7.31 -4.60
CA TYR A 6 -0.05 -7.51 -4.80
C TYR A 6 -0.25 -8.77 -5.64
N GLU A 7 -1.13 -9.65 -5.19
CA GLU A 7 -1.53 -10.85 -5.92
C GLU A 7 -3.05 -11.03 -5.89
N ALA A 8 -3.61 -11.43 -7.03
CA ALA A 8 -4.97 -11.94 -7.08
C ALA A 8 -4.93 -13.47 -6.99
N THR A 9 -5.62 -14.05 -6.01
CA THR A 9 -5.52 -15.48 -5.65
C THR A 9 -6.89 -16.08 -5.36
N ASP A 10 -6.99 -17.41 -5.49
CA ASP A 10 -8.14 -18.22 -5.04
C ASP A 10 -7.96 -18.74 -3.60
N ASP A 11 -6.76 -18.57 -3.05
CA ASP A 11 -6.36 -19.08 -1.75
C ASP A 11 -6.33 -17.96 -0.72
N LEU A 12 -7.49 -17.60 -0.20
CA LEU A 12 -7.63 -16.67 0.93
C LEU A 12 -8.25 -17.38 2.12
N THR A 13 -7.98 -16.86 3.32
CA THR A 13 -8.72 -17.26 4.53
C THR A 13 -10.24 -17.19 4.26
N PRO A 14 -11.01 -18.26 4.55
CA PRO A 14 -12.43 -18.32 4.21
C PRO A 14 -13.22 -17.09 4.68
N GLY A 15 -13.96 -16.47 3.75
CA GLY A 15 -14.76 -15.27 4.02
C GLY A 15 -14.00 -13.94 3.91
N ARG A 16 -12.69 -13.95 3.63
CA ARG A 16 -11.93 -12.74 3.28
C ARG A 16 -12.00 -12.48 1.77
N LEU A 17 -12.04 -11.19 1.41
CA LEU A 17 -11.92 -10.72 0.03
C LEU A 17 -10.57 -10.06 -0.26
N ALA A 18 -9.87 -9.67 0.81
CA ALA A 18 -8.52 -9.15 0.80
C ALA A 18 -7.83 -9.53 2.12
N GLU A 19 -6.52 -9.69 2.08
CA GLU A 19 -5.68 -10.00 3.23
C GLU A 19 -4.33 -9.29 3.07
N ILE A 20 -3.81 -8.75 4.17
CA ILE A 20 -2.49 -8.13 4.19
C ILE A 20 -1.64 -8.83 5.25
N GLU A 21 -0.53 -9.39 4.80
CA GLU A 21 0.50 -9.96 5.66
C GLU A 21 1.70 -9.01 5.67
N GLU A 22 2.29 -8.82 6.84
CA GLU A 22 3.48 -8.00 7.04
C GLU A 22 4.53 -8.83 7.77
N ASP A 23 5.75 -8.85 7.23
CA ASP A 23 6.94 -9.31 7.93
C ASP A 23 8.17 -8.51 7.51
N ARG A 24 8.79 -7.81 8.46
CA ARG A 24 10.09 -7.14 8.30
C ARG A 24 10.26 -6.39 6.95
N GLY A 25 9.37 -5.44 6.70
CA GLY A 25 9.37 -4.57 5.51
C GLY A 25 8.80 -5.22 4.25
N GLN A 26 8.43 -6.50 4.32
CA GLN A 26 7.72 -7.21 3.27
C GLN A 26 6.22 -7.13 3.57
N ILE A 27 5.46 -6.55 2.66
CA ILE A 27 4.00 -6.55 2.69
C ILE A 27 3.51 -7.41 1.53
N ARG A 28 2.65 -8.38 1.83
CA ARG A 28 1.94 -9.16 0.82
C ARG A 28 0.46 -8.84 0.91
N VAL A 29 -0.06 -8.25 -0.17
CA VAL A 29 -1.48 -7.93 -0.35
C VAL A 29 -2.09 -8.99 -1.25
N ARG A 30 -3.01 -9.79 -0.70
CA ARG A 30 -3.68 -10.88 -1.39
C ARG A 30 -5.14 -10.50 -1.63
N LEU A 31 -5.63 -10.67 -2.84
CA LEU A 31 -6.96 -10.22 -3.28
C LEU A 31 -7.76 -11.39 -3.85
N ASP A 32 -9.06 -11.47 -3.51
CA ASP A 32 -9.93 -12.51 -4.08
C ASP A 32 -10.12 -12.23 -5.57
N ARG A 33 -9.62 -13.13 -6.41
CA ARG A 33 -9.67 -12.95 -7.87
C ARG A 33 -11.06 -13.16 -8.48
N THR A 34 -11.97 -13.79 -7.74
CA THR A 34 -13.28 -14.22 -8.24
C THR A 34 -14.40 -13.21 -7.95
N LYS A 35 -14.09 -12.19 -7.15
CA LYS A 35 -15.07 -11.23 -6.62
C LYS A 35 -15.01 -9.89 -7.36
N PRO A 36 -16.12 -9.13 -7.35
CA PRO A 36 -16.10 -7.77 -7.86
C PRO A 36 -15.02 -6.93 -7.17
N LEU A 37 -14.26 -6.16 -7.94
CA LEU A 37 -13.19 -5.33 -7.41
C LEU A 37 -13.70 -4.35 -6.35
N GLU A 38 -14.92 -3.84 -6.47
CA GLU A 38 -15.51 -2.95 -5.47
C GLU A 38 -15.55 -3.57 -4.06
N ASP A 39 -16.02 -4.81 -3.95
CA ASP A 39 -16.11 -5.49 -2.65
C ASP A 39 -14.71 -5.82 -2.10
N VAL A 40 -13.78 -6.19 -2.99
CA VAL A 40 -12.37 -6.41 -2.66
C VAL A 40 -11.73 -5.13 -2.12
N ILE A 41 -11.92 -3.98 -2.77
CA ILE A 41 -11.38 -2.69 -2.33
C ILE A 41 -11.99 -2.23 -1.02
N ARG A 42 -13.29 -2.48 -0.80
CA ARG A 42 -13.93 -2.22 0.49
C ARG A 42 -13.25 -3.01 1.62
N GLN A 43 -12.99 -4.29 1.42
CA GLN A 43 -12.27 -5.11 2.39
C GLN A 43 -10.80 -4.70 2.52
N LEU A 44 -10.13 -4.36 1.41
CA LEU A 44 -8.73 -3.93 1.42
C LEU A 44 -8.52 -2.67 2.27
N ASN A 45 -9.45 -1.70 2.20
CA ASN A 45 -9.42 -0.52 3.07
C ASN A 45 -9.54 -0.88 4.56
N VAL A 46 -10.24 -1.96 4.92
CA VAL A 46 -10.30 -2.45 6.30
C VAL A 46 -8.96 -3.05 6.71
N GLU A 47 -8.35 -3.87 5.86
CA GLU A 47 -7.04 -4.48 6.16
C GLU A 47 -5.92 -3.45 6.23
N ILE A 48 -5.91 -2.44 5.36
CA ILE A 48 -4.86 -1.40 5.38
C ILE A 48 -4.97 -0.51 6.62
N GLU A 49 -6.18 -0.14 7.05
CA GLU A 49 -6.38 0.60 8.30
C GLU A 49 -5.91 -0.23 9.50
N ARG A 50 -6.16 -1.55 9.48
CA ARG A 50 -5.66 -2.46 10.50
C ARG A 50 -4.13 -2.51 10.51
N LEU A 51 -3.49 -2.66 9.34
CA LEU A 51 -2.03 -2.63 9.21
C LEU A 51 -1.49 -1.31 9.76
N MET A 52 -2.01 -0.16 9.31
CA MET A 52 -1.56 1.17 9.75
C MET A 52 -1.77 1.42 11.25
N SER A 53 -2.72 0.71 11.88
CA SER A 53 -2.96 0.80 13.31
C SER A 53 -2.01 -0.06 14.16
N SER A 54 -1.48 -1.15 13.61
CA SER A 54 -0.59 -2.07 14.34
C SER A 54 0.88 -1.91 14.01
N ALA A 55 1.19 -1.47 12.79
CA ALA A 55 2.54 -1.41 12.27
C ALA A 55 3.16 -0.02 12.43
N ARG A 56 4.47 0.03 12.68
CA ARG A 56 5.23 1.27 12.88
C ARG A 56 5.78 1.78 11.56
N TRP A 57 4.89 2.33 10.73
CA TRP A 57 5.22 2.97 9.47
C TRP A 57 5.38 4.47 9.62
N PHE A 58 6.29 5.02 8.83
CA PHE A 58 6.65 6.43 8.84
C PHE A 58 6.88 6.95 7.43
N GLN A 59 6.54 8.22 7.24
CA GLN A 59 6.84 8.98 6.04
C GLN A 59 7.77 10.14 6.43
N LEU A 60 8.85 10.31 5.69
CA LEU A 60 9.68 11.50 5.71
C LEU A 60 9.08 12.54 4.77
N TRP A 61 8.63 13.67 5.32
CA TRP A 61 8.03 14.77 4.56
C TRP A 61 8.81 16.06 4.79
N GLY A 62 9.72 16.38 3.87
CA GLY A 62 10.71 17.43 4.10
C GLY A 62 11.61 17.06 5.29
N ASP A 63 11.63 17.91 6.32
CA ASP A 63 12.38 17.69 7.56
C ASP A 63 11.54 17.03 8.67
N GLU A 64 10.32 16.60 8.35
CA GLU A 64 9.38 16.05 9.33
C GLU A 64 9.19 14.54 9.20
N ILE A 65 9.02 13.87 10.33
CA ILE A 65 8.61 12.46 10.39
C ILE A 65 7.12 12.41 10.68
N VAL A 66 6.36 11.84 9.75
CA VAL A 66 4.92 11.61 9.87
C VAL A 66 4.67 10.15 10.21
N SER A 67 3.77 9.91 11.16
CA SER A 67 3.37 8.59 11.64
C SER A 67 1.86 8.53 11.82
N ARG A 68 1.31 7.36 12.17
CA ARG A 68 -0.12 7.22 12.47
C ARG A 68 -0.60 8.13 13.59
N ASP A 69 0.30 8.47 14.52
CA ASP A 69 0.03 9.27 15.71
C ASP A 69 0.31 10.77 15.51
N THR A 70 0.78 11.18 14.33
CA THR A 70 1.04 12.61 14.05
C THR A 70 -0.28 13.40 14.10
N PRO A 71 -0.37 14.43 14.96
CA PRO A 71 -1.57 15.25 15.07
C PRO A 71 -1.96 15.90 13.75
N ASP A 72 -3.27 16.02 13.52
CA ASP A 72 -3.91 16.64 12.34
C ASP A 72 -3.63 15.97 10.98
N ARG A 73 -2.53 15.21 10.85
CA ARG A 73 -2.09 14.55 9.61
C ARG A 73 -1.54 13.16 9.91
N PRO A 74 -2.38 12.25 10.45
CA PRO A 74 -1.97 10.89 10.71
C PRO A 74 -1.68 10.16 9.40
N LEU A 75 -0.66 9.31 9.40
CA LEU A 75 -0.33 8.44 8.29
C LEU A 75 -1.54 7.54 7.93
N ARG A 76 -2.00 7.62 6.67
CA ARG A 76 -3.14 6.86 6.15
C ARG A 76 -2.94 6.50 4.67
N ILE A 77 -3.52 5.37 4.28
CA ILE A 77 -3.56 4.90 2.90
C ILE A 77 -5.03 4.60 2.58
N GLU A 78 -5.54 5.18 1.49
CA GLU A 78 -6.93 5.04 1.06
C GLU A 78 -6.98 4.52 -0.37
N TYR A 79 -7.70 3.42 -0.59
CA TYR A 79 -8.01 2.89 -1.93
C TYR A 79 -9.38 3.40 -2.36
N LEU A 80 -9.43 4.15 -3.45
CA LEU A 80 -10.61 4.89 -3.91
C LEU A 80 -10.99 4.47 -5.33
N LEU A 81 -12.21 3.98 -5.51
CA LEU A 81 -12.76 3.77 -6.85
C LEU A 81 -13.13 5.13 -7.45
N HIS A 82 -12.72 5.37 -8.69
CA HIS A 82 -12.93 6.65 -9.36
C HIS A 82 -13.26 6.46 -10.84
N ASP A 83 -14.51 6.75 -11.23
CA ASP A 83 -15.02 6.56 -12.60
C ASP A 83 -14.30 7.40 -13.66
N GLY A 84 -13.66 8.49 -13.25
CA GLY A 84 -12.89 9.38 -14.13
C GLY A 84 -11.51 8.85 -14.55
N ILE A 85 -11.10 7.67 -14.11
CA ILE A 85 -9.80 7.07 -14.48
C ILE A 85 -10.02 6.04 -15.60
N PRO A 86 -9.48 6.28 -16.81
CA PRO A 86 -9.48 5.30 -17.88
C PRO A 86 -8.79 4.00 -17.47
N VAL A 87 -9.31 2.84 -17.91
CA VAL A 87 -8.74 1.51 -17.58
C VAL A 87 -7.28 1.38 -18.02
N ASP A 88 -6.91 2.00 -19.14
CA ASP A 88 -5.56 2.00 -19.70
C ASP A 88 -4.57 2.89 -18.93
N MET A 89 -5.06 3.75 -18.03
CA MET A 89 -4.23 4.48 -17.08
C MET A 89 -3.92 3.68 -15.80
N GLY A 90 -4.58 2.54 -15.59
CA GLY A 90 -4.33 1.65 -14.46
C GLY A 90 -4.70 2.27 -13.11
N VAL A 91 -3.69 2.48 -12.27
CA VAL A 91 -3.84 3.03 -10.91
C VAL A 91 -3.11 4.37 -10.78
N GLY A 92 -3.77 5.35 -10.15
CA GLY A 92 -3.16 6.63 -9.82
C GLY A 92 -2.77 6.68 -8.35
N VAL A 93 -1.50 6.96 -8.04
CA VAL A 93 -1.05 7.17 -6.65
C VAL A 93 -0.83 8.66 -6.44
N ALA A 94 -1.54 9.24 -5.46
CA ALA A 94 -1.32 10.62 -5.02
C ALA A 94 -0.90 10.60 -3.55
N GLU A 95 0.11 11.40 -3.24
CA GLU A 95 0.66 11.53 -1.90
C GLU A 95 0.59 12.98 -1.45
N ASP A 96 0.15 13.15 -0.21
CA ASP A 96 0.24 14.38 0.57
C ASP A 96 0.83 14.03 1.94
N LYS A 97 1.11 15.05 2.76
CA LYS A 97 1.66 14.87 4.11
C LYS A 97 0.74 13.97 4.95
N GLY A 98 1.22 12.76 5.23
CA GLY A 98 0.53 11.73 6.00
C GLY A 98 -0.58 11.01 5.24
N THR A 99 -0.81 11.25 3.95
CA THR A 99 -1.92 10.60 3.24
C THR A 99 -1.51 10.13 1.86
N VAL A 100 -1.72 8.84 1.60
CA VAL A 100 -1.61 8.24 0.27
C VAL A 100 -3.01 7.87 -0.20
N ARG A 101 -3.35 8.28 -1.42
CA ARG A 101 -4.59 7.91 -2.10
C ARG A 101 -4.25 7.12 -3.35
N VAL A 102 -4.82 5.94 -3.46
CA VAL A 102 -4.73 5.07 -4.62
C VAL A 102 -6.07 5.13 -5.33
N TYR A 103 -6.10 5.80 -6.47
CA TYR A 103 -7.29 5.90 -7.31
C TYR A 103 -7.32 4.77 -8.33
N ILE A 104 -8.48 4.14 -8.47
CA ILE A 104 -8.65 2.85 -9.15
C ILE A 104 -9.86 2.95 -10.09
N CYS A 105 -9.68 2.54 -11.35
CA CYS A 105 -10.80 2.36 -12.27
C CYS A 105 -11.69 1.19 -11.81
N PRO A 106 -13.00 1.39 -11.59
CA PRO A 106 -13.89 0.33 -11.09
C PRO A 106 -14.16 -0.78 -12.10
N ALA A 107 -13.86 -0.56 -13.39
CA ALA A 107 -14.00 -1.57 -14.44
C ALA A 107 -12.87 -2.62 -14.46
N MET A 108 -11.80 -2.44 -13.66
CA MET A 108 -10.72 -3.42 -13.55
C MET A 108 -11.16 -4.68 -12.78
N SER A 109 -10.56 -5.80 -13.14
CA SER A 109 -10.56 -7.01 -12.30
C SER A 109 -9.52 -6.92 -11.18
N PRO A 110 -9.64 -7.71 -10.10
CA PRO A 110 -8.61 -7.82 -9.06
C PRO A 110 -7.22 -8.19 -9.59
N ALA A 111 -7.14 -9.01 -10.65
CA ALA A 111 -5.88 -9.41 -11.28
C ALA A 111 -5.21 -8.25 -12.04
N GLU A 112 -5.99 -7.46 -12.78
CA GLU A 112 -5.49 -6.26 -13.44
C GLU A 112 -5.04 -5.22 -12.40
N PHE A 113 -5.83 -5.02 -11.34
CA PHE A 113 -5.46 -4.12 -10.25
C PHE A 113 -4.13 -4.54 -9.59
N ALA A 114 -3.96 -5.82 -9.23
CA ALA A 114 -2.70 -6.32 -8.68
C ALA A 114 -1.51 -6.10 -9.65
N THR A 115 -1.74 -6.34 -10.94
CA THR A 115 -0.74 -6.14 -12.00
C THR A 115 -0.28 -4.68 -12.08
N TRP A 116 -1.20 -3.72 -11.97
CA TRP A 116 -0.88 -2.30 -11.97
C TRP A 116 -0.26 -1.80 -10.65
N MET A 117 -0.69 -2.34 -9.52
CA MET A 117 -0.22 -1.92 -8.20
C MET A 117 1.23 -2.28 -7.91
N ASN A 118 1.71 -3.44 -8.38
CA ASN A 118 3.09 -3.87 -8.18
C ASN A 118 4.13 -2.83 -8.68
N PRO A 119 4.14 -2.44 -9.97
CA PRO A 119 5.06 -1.41 -10.45
C PRO A 119 4.77 -0.03 -9.84
N ALA A 120 3.49 0.33 -9.64
CA ALA A 120 3.15 1.63 -9.05
C ALA A 120 3.72 1.78 -7.62
N THR A 121 3.55 0.76 -6.77
CA THR A 121 4.04 0.78 -5.39
C THR A 121 5.56 0.72 -5.33
N LYS A 122 6.19 -0.09 -6.19
CA LYS A 122 7.65 -0.12 -6.29
C LYS A 122 8.23 1.24 -6.66
N ASN A 123 7.65 1.91 -7.65
CA ASN A 123 8.09 3.24 -8.07
C ASN A 123 7.84 4.28 -6.97
N PHE A 124 6.70 4.18 -6.29
CA PHE A 124 6.35 5.06 -5.17
C PHE A 124 7.36 4.96 -4.02
N LEU A 125 7.69 3.75 -3.59
CA LEU A 125 8.61 3.52 -2.47
C LEU A 125 10.08 3.76 -2.84
N ALA A 126 10.44 3.79 -4.12
CA ALA A 126 11.80 4.05 -4.58
C ALA A 126 12.32 5.46 -4.22
N GLY A 127 11.42 6.38 -3.86
CA GLY A 127 11.78 7.73 -3.40
C GLY A 127 12.50 7.77 -2.05
N GLY A 128 12.52 6.67 -1.29
CA GLY A 128 13.22 6.59 0.01
C GLY A 128 12.55 7.41 1.13
N CYS A 129 11.36 7.97 0.89
CA CYS A 129 10.63 8.77 1.87
C CYS A 129 9.80 7.91 2.84
N TRP A 130 9.85 6.59 2.76
CA TRP A 130 9.05 5.67 3.57
C TRP A 130 9.95 4.69 4.29
N PHE A 131 9.63 4.43 5.56
CA PHE A 131 10.36 3.46 6.37
C PHE A 131 9.47 2.80 7.41
N GLN A 132 9.83 1.59 7.79
CA GLN A 132 9.20 0.82 8.86
C GLN A 132 10.19 0.65 10.01
N LEU A 133 9.73 0.81 11.26
CA LEU A 133 10.49 0.42 12.44
C LEU A 133 10.07 -0.99 12.87
N TYR A 134 10.95 -1.97 12.68
CA TYR A 134 10.68 -3.37 13.01
C TYR A 134 11.73 -3.91 13.97
N ALA A 135 11.32 -4.36 15.16
CA ALA A 135 12.21 -4.90 16.19
C ALA A 135 13.44 -4.01 16.53
N GLY A 136 13.31 -2.69 16.38
CA GLY A 136 14.40 -1.73 16.60
C GLY A 136 15.27 -1.42 15.37
N GLU A 137 15.00 -2.07 14.23
CA GLU A 137 15.64 -1.80 12.95
C GLU A 137 14.80 -0.83 12.11
N ILE A 138 15.47 0.09 11.39
CA ILE A 138 14.84 0.89 10.33
C ILE A 138 14.96 0.11 9.03
N ILE A 139 13.82 -0.12 8.39
CA ILE A 139 13.73 -0.77 7.10
C ILE A 139 13.19 0.25 6.11
N ASP A 140 13.98 0.60 5.11
CA ASP A 140 13.65 1.56 4.07
C ASP A 140 14.06 1.03 2.68
N ASN A 141 13.94 1.89 1.66
CA ASN A 141 14.43 1.64 0.29
C ASN A 141 15.67 2.47 -0.04
N SER A 142 16.42 2.93 0.96
CA SER A 142 17.67 3.63 0.74
C SER A 142 18.68 2.70 0.05
N PRO A 143 19.48 3.20 -0.90
CA PRO A 143 20.64 2.46 -1.39
C PRO A 143 21.54 2.11 -0.20
N GLU A 144 22.20 0.94 -0.22
CA GLU A 144 23.22 0.64 0.78
C GLU A 144 24.25 1.78 0.81
N PRO A 145 24.63 2.29 1.99
CA PRO A 145 25.66 3.31 2.06
C PRO A 145 26.91 2.78 1.37
N ASN A 146 27.39 3.51 0.35
CA ASN A 146 28.65 3.20 -0.31
C ASN A 146 29.70 3.00 0.78
N LYS A 147 30.26 1.79 0.87
CA LYS A 147 31.40 1.51 1.72
C LYS A 147 32.56 2.36 1.19
N VAL A 148 32.81 3.49 1.85
CA VAL A 148 34.00 4.33 1.64
C VAL A 148 35.21 3.59 2.17
#